data_AF-A0A2N2RRK0-F1
#
_entry.id   AF-A0A2N2RRK0-F1
#
_cell.length_a   1.000
_cell.length_b   1.000
_cell.length_c   1.000
_cell.angle_alpha   90.00
_cell.angle_beta   90.00
_cell.angle_gamma   90.00
#
_symmetry.space_group_name_H-M   'P 1'
#
loop_
_entity.id
_entity.type
_entity.pdbx_description
1 polymer ?
#
loop_
_entity_poly.entity_id
_entity_poly.type
_entity_poly.pdbx_seq_one_letter_code
_entity_poly.pdbx_strand_id
1 'polypeptide(L)' 'MAPTIVRDGQFRLFFFSREETRIHVHVAHTDGEAKFWLTPQVVLANHTGLSVTQL' A
#
# COMPACT_ATOMS: atom_id res chain seq x y z
N MET A 1 -11.02 -13.95 1.79
CA MET A 1 -10.47 -12.80 2.55
C MET A 1 -9.27 -12.25 1.81
N ALA A 2 -9.12 -10.91 1.74
CA ALA A 2 -7.96 -10.28 1.09
C ALA A 2 -6.75 -10.22 2.05
N PRO A 3 -5.54 -10.62 1.61
CA PRO A 3 -4.33 -10.57 2.42
C PRO A 3 -3.92 -9.12 2.72
N THR A 4 -3.36 -8.88 3.92
CA THR A 4 -2.96 -7.55 4.41
C THR A 4 -1.45 -7.32 4.18
N ILE A 5 -1.08 -6.16 3.66
CA ILE A 5 0.29 -5.70 3.40
C ILE A 5 0.93 -5.20 4.69
N VAL A 6 0.28 -4.25 5.36
CA VAL A 6 0.71 -3.70 6.65
C VAL A 6 -0.49 -3.29 7.48
N ARG A 7 -0.33 -3.39 8.79
CA ARG A 7 -1.21 -2.73 9.76
C ARG A 7 -0.41 -1.70 10.52
N ASP A 8 -0.93 -0.50 10.56
CA ASP A 8 -0.41 0.58 11.39
C ASP A 8 -1.57 1.15 12.20
N GLY A 9 -1.63 0.78 13.47
CA GLY A 9 -2.81 0.99 14.30
C GLY A 9 -4.08 0.42 13.66
N GLN A 10 -5.06 1.30 13.40
CA GLN A 10 -6.34 0.95 12.78
C GLN A 10 -6.30 0.93 11.25
N PHE A 11 -5.19 1.35 10.63
CA PHE A 11 -5.03 1.29 9.19
C PHE A 11 -4.64 -0.12 8.75
N ARG A 12 -5.29 -0.60 7.71
CA ARG A 12 -5.02 -1.90 7.09
C ARG A 12 -4.84 -1.71 5.59
N LEU A 13 -3.62 -1.90 5.10
CA LEU A 13 -3.31 -1.88 3.68
C LEU A 13 -3.50 -3.29 3.08
N PHE A 14 -4.16 -3.44 1.93
CA PHE A 14 -4.40 -4.75 1.30
C PHE A 14 -4.58 -4.66 -0.22
N PHE A 15 -4.35 -5.78 -0.92
CA PHE A 15 -4.66 -5.93 -2.34
C PHE A 15 -6.07 -6.49 -2.53
N PHE A 16 -6.89 -5.87 -3.38
CA PHE A 16 -8.24 -6.34 -3.70
C PHE A 16 -8.36 -6.71 -5.19
N SER A 17 -8.11 -7.98 -5.50
CA SER A 17 -7.86 -8.47 -6.86
C SER A 17 -9.09 -8.65 -7.76
N ARG A 18 -10.31 -8.47 -7.24
CA ARG A 18 -11.57 -8.64 -8.01
C ARG A 18 -12.25 -7.32 -8.36
N GLU A 19 -11.51 -6.22 -8.37
CA GLU A 19 -12.05 -4.89 -8.65
C GLU A 19 -11.72 -4.41 -10.06
N GLU A 20 -10.45 -4.16 -10.37
CA GLU A 20 -10.01 -3.73 -11.70
C GLU A 20 -8.54 -4.11 -11.97
N THR A 21 -8.01 -3.73 -13.14
CA THR A 21 -6.75 -4.24 -13.70
C THR A 21 -5.50 -3.39 -13.44
N ARG A 22 -5.60 -2.10 -13.15
CA ARG A 22 -4.47 -1.24 -12.78
C ARG A 22 -3.91 -1.66 -11.43
N ILE A 23 -2.60 -1.62 -11.27
CA ILE A 23 -1.99 -2.05 -10.00
C ILE A 23 -2.38 -1.05 -8.91
N HIS A 24 -2.91 -1.53 -7.77
CA HIS A 24 -3.34 -0.66 -6.68
C HIS A 24 -3.34 -1.32 -5.30
N VAL A 25 -3.33 -0.50 -4.25
CA VAL A 25 -3.44 -0.90 -2.84
C VAL A 25 -4.67 -0.23 -2.23
N HIS A 26 -5.47 -0.98 -1.49
CA HIS A 26 -6.55 -0.48 -0.65
C HIS A 26 -6.06 -0.19 0.76
N VAL A 27 -6.67 0.78 1.43
CA VAL A 27 -6.49 1.10 2.84
C VAL A 27 -7.87 1.06 3.50
N ALA A 28 -8.04 0.26 4.54
CA ALA A 28 -9.23 0.28 5.39
C ALA A 28 -8.90 0.87 6.76
N HIS A 29 -9.82 1.65 7.31
CA HIS A 29 -9.80 2.25 8.64
C HIS A 29 -11.20 2.16 9.26
N THR A 30 -11.34 2.37 10.57
CA THR A 30 -12.66 2.38 11.24
C THR A 30 -13.61 3.42 10.67
N ASP A 31 -13.06 4.52 10.16
CA ASP A 31 -13.82 5.69 9.69
C ASP A 31 -13.98 5.74 8.16
N GLY A 32 -13.37 4.81 7.42
CA GLY A 32 -13.47 4.80 5.95
C GLY A 32 -12.42 3.98 5.22
N GLU A 33 -12.41 4.11 3.90
CA GLU A 33 -11.55 3.35 2.99
C GLU A 33 -10.90 4.26 1.94
N ALA A 34 -9.73 3.86 1.45
CA ALA A 34 -9.01 4.55 0.36
C ALA A 34 -8.38 3.54 -0.61
N LYS A 35 -8.01 4.01 -1.81
CA LYS A 35 -7.35 3.20 -2.85
C LYS A 35 -6.25 3.99 -3.56
N PHE A 36 -5.09 3.37 -3.72
CA PHE A 36 -3.87 3.95 -4.29
C PHE A 36 -3.47 3.21 -5.55
N TRP A 37 -3.36 3.91 -6.68
CA TRP A 37 -2.77 3.34 -7.90
C TRP A 37 -1.25 3.26 -7.74
N LEU A 38 -0.67 2.10 -7.98
CA LEU A 38 0.76 1.87 -7.94
C LEU A 38 1.42 2.05 -9.30
N THR A 39 0.69 2.29 -10.39
CA THR A 39 1.29 2.46 -11.72
C THR A 39 0.97 3.83 -12.30
N PRO A 40 1.93 4.47 -13.01
CA PRO A 40 3.12 3.86 -13.61
C PRO A 40 4.24 3.36 -12.68
N GLN A 41 4.40 3.86 -11.44
CA GLN A 41 5.02 3.07 -10.37
C GLN A 41 4.97 3.74 -8.99
N VAL A 42 4.77 2.93 -7.96
CA VAL A 42 5.24 3.18 -6.59
C VAL A 42 6.54 2.41 -6.44
N VAL A 43 7.64 3.11 -6.58
CA VAL A 43 8.99 2.55 -6.51
C VAL A 43 9.83 3.43 -5.63
N LEU A 44 10.58 2.81 -4.71
CA LEU A 44 11.86 3.41 -4.37
C LEU A 44 12.88 2.92 -5.38
N ALA A 45 13.07 3.71 -6.42
CA ALA A 45 14.01 3.37 -7.48
C ALA A 45 15.48 3.47 -7.05
N ASN A 46 15.78 4.19 -5.97
CA ASN A 46 17.11 4.28 -5.35
C ASN A 46 17.03 4.85 -3.92
N HIS A 47 18.09 4.67 -3.12
CA HIS A 47 18.15 5.16 -1.75
C HIS A 47 19.50 5.85 -1.42
N THR A 48 19.53 6.93 -0.60
CA THR A 48 20.79 7.64 -0.21
C THR A 48 20.65 8.32 1.15
N GLY A 49 21.65 8.21 2.03
CA GLY A 49 21.75 8.99 3.29
C GLY A 49 20.75 8.61 4.38
N LEU A 50 19.58 8.10 4.01
CA LEU A 50 18.80 7.25 4.90
C LEU A 50 19.68 6.06 5.24
N SER A 51 19.84 5.81 6.53
CA SER A 51 20.50 4.56 6.87
C SER A 51 19.68 3.44 6.24
N VAL A 52 20.36 2.34 6.01
CA VAL A 52 19.70 1.08 5.74
C VAL A 52 18.56 0.80 6.76
N THR A 53 18.62 1.36 7.97
CA THR A 53 17.60 1.22 9.03
C THR A 53 16.34 2.05 8.83
N GLN A 54 16.30 2.98 7.87
CA GLN A 54 15.24 3.99 7.73
C GLN A 54 14.54 3.97 6.36
N LEU A 55 14.88 3.02 5.48
CA LEU A 55 14.29 2.80 4.16
C LEU A 55 13.49 1.50 4.15
#